data_AF-A0A660Y616-F1
#
_entry.id   AF-A0A660Y616-F1
#
_cell.length_a   1.000
_cell.length_b   1.000
_cell.length_c   1.000
_cell.angle_alpha   90.00
_cell.angle_beta   90.00
_cell.angle_gamma   90.00
#
_symmetry.space_group_name_H-M   'P 1'
#
loop_
_entity.id
_entity.type
_entity.pdbx_description
1 polymer ?
#
loop_
_entity_poly.entity_id
_entity_poly.type
_entity_poly.pdbx_seq_one_letter_code
_entity_poly.pdbx_strand_id
1 'polypeptide(L)'
;MYEDDPGRRGWAEMAGRVLKKAIEHQREDGRFPSGFSPEDGTPTAYEGYGGCFFVAPLLMSYRLFGDASAKRSGLKALEHYWEEFARLEWIGVDLDCRGAVDSGSSYALSRALVELHRQEGDPEVLERLGHVLHYAFSYHFGHNTQHRNPVCDWSSSGSRVTSTHNAHIDAYGGSFLEDALYYVERTGDGYFLGRLKDSVAWARQAYNFREAEYGWGKAGWVTEQFYHTYDRYHHPEGDGTIWQAYFPWAAGALLDAYIVGVRLKESFGG
;
A
#
# COMPACT_ATOMS: atom_id res chain seq x y z
N MET A 1 20.87 15.34 3.48
CA MET A 1 19.77 14.80 4.32
C MET A 1 20.17 13.55 5.13
N TYR A 2 21.40 13.00 4.98
CA TYR A 2 21.82 11.74 5.64
C TYR A 2 23.23 11.79 6.24
N GLU A 3 23.86 12.96 6.33
CA GLU A 3 25.31 13.04 6.55
C GLU A 3 25.73 12.91 8.01
N ASP A 4 24.82 13.17 8.97
CA ASP A 4 25.18 13.32 10.40
C ASP A 4 24.76 12.15 11.30
N ASP A 5 24.13 11.09 10.76
CA ASP A 5 23.71 9.90 11.53
C ASP A 5 24.29 8.62 10.90
N PRO A 6 25.33 8.02 11.52
CA PRO A 6 25.98 6.80 11.02
C PRO A 6 25.01 5.63 10.82
N GLY A 7 23.97 5.52 11.65
CA GLY A 7 22.96 4.47 11.51
C GLY A 7 22.15 4.63 10.23
N ARG A 8 21.74 5.86 9.90
CA ARG A 8 20.98 6.17 8.68
C ARG A 8 21.79 5.92 7.41
N ARG A 9 23.09 6.23 7.44
CA ARG A 9 23.99 5.94 6.32
C ARG A 9 24.10 4.44 6.05
N GLY A 10 24.26 3.62 7.08
CA GLY A 10 24.30 2.17 6.95
C GLY A 10 23.03 1.58 6.33
N TRP A 11 21.85 2.11 6.69
CA TRP A 11 20.58 1.71 6.07
C TRP A 11 20.50 2.08 4.59
N ALA A 12 20.90 3.29 4.21
CA ALA A 12 20.91 3.72 2.82
C ALA A 12 21.87 2.86 1.96
N GLU A 13 23.06 2.56 2.48
CA GLU A 13 24.03 1.68 1.83
C GLU A 13 23.49 0.25 1.66
N MET A 14 22.78 -0.28 2.66
CA MET A 14 22.13 -1.58 2.55
C MET A 14 21.01 -1.57 1.50
N ALA A 15 20.12 -0.57 1.52
CA ALA A 15 19.06 -0.43 0.52
C ALA A 15 19.65 -0.35 -0.90
N GLY A 16 20.73 0.42 -1.09
CA GLY A 16 21.43 0.50 -2.38
C GLY A 16 21.98 -0.85 -2.85
N ARG A 17 22.48 -1.70 -1.93
CA ARG A 17 22.93 -3.06 -2.29
C ARG A 17 21.77 -3.96 -2.72
N VAL A 18 20.64 -3.91 -2.03
CA VAL A 18 19.42 -4.65 -2.40
C VAL A 18 18.94 -4.23 -3.80
N LEU A 19 18.89 -2.92 -4.07
CA LEU A 19 18.46 -2.41 -5.37
C LEU A 19 19.41 -2.83 -6.49
N LYS A 20 20.73 -2.76 -6.27
CA LYS A 20 21.71 -3.26 -7.25
C LYS A 20 21.49 -4.74 -7.54
N LYS A 21 21.23 -5.55 -6.52
CA LYS A 21 20.95 -6.98 -6.70
C LYS A 21 19.67 -7.23 -7.49
N ALA A 22 18.62 -6.44 -7.25
CA ALA A 22 17.39 -6.51 -8.03
C ALA A 22 17.63 -6.13 -9.51
N ILE A 23 18.42 -5.08 -9.77
CA ILE A 23 18.79 -4.64 -11.14
C ILE A 23 19.51 -5.74 -11.93
N GLU A 24 20.40 -6.52 -11.29
CA GLU A 24 21.09 -7.66 -11.94
C GLU A 24 20.11 -8.71 -12.48
N HIS A 25 18.91 -8.79 -11.90
CA HIS A 25 17.86 -9.73 -12.26
C HIS A 25 16.69 -9.08 -13.00
N GLN A 26 16.82 -7.81 -13.40
CA GLN A 26 15.80 -7.17 -14.23
C GLN A 26 15.78 -7.82 -15.61
N ARG A 27 14.59 -8.21 -16.07
CA ARG A 27 14.37 -8.76 -17.40
C ARG A 27 14.49 -7.68 -18.49
N GLU A 28 14.60 -8.13 -19.73
CA GLU A 28 14.68 -7.24 -20.89
C GLU A 28 13.41 -6.41 -21.11
N ASP A 29 12.24 -6.91 -20.70
CA ASP A 29 10.97 -6.16 -20.72
C ASP A 29 10.89 -5.11 -19.59
N GLY A 30 11.76 -5.16 -18.60
CA GLY A 30 11.76 -4.24 -17.45
C GLY A 30 11.22 -4.87 -16.16
N ARG A 31 10.65 -6.08 -16.22
CA ARG A 31 10.10 -6.78 -15.07
C ARG A 31 11.18 -7.18 -14.06
N PHE A 32 10.83 -7.09 -12.77
CA PHE A 32 11.65 -7.57 -11.66
C PHE A 32 11.13 -8.89 -11.10
N PRO A 33 11.98 -9.68 -10.43
CA PRO A 33 11.53 -10.86 -9.69
C PRO A 33 10.52 -10.48 -8.60
N SER A 34 9.50 -11.31 -8.44
CA SER A 34 8.54 -11.24 -7.31
C SER A 34 8.96 -12.12 -6.13
N GLY A 35 9.98 -12.97 -6.32
CA GLY A 35 10.56 -13.81 -5.27
C GLY A 35 12.05 -14.01 -5.46
N PHE A 36 12.75 -14.20 -4.33
CA PHE A 36 14.20 -14.42 -4.28
C PHE A 36 14.51 -15.60 -3.36
N SER A 37 15.57 -16.34 -3.67
CA SER A 37 16.15 -17.33 -2.77
C SER A 37 16.77 -16.62 -1.56
N PRO A 38 16.48 -17.06 -0.32
CA PRO A 38 17.13 -16.52 0.86
C PRO A 38 18.62 -16.89 0.97
N GLU A 39 19.08 -17.91 0.24
CA GLU A 39 20.46 -18.39 0.29
C GLU A 39 21.42 -17.52 -0.54
N ASP A 40 21.03 -17.15 -1.76
CA ASP A 40 21.92 -16.48 -2.72
C ASP A 40 21.28 -15.29 -3.45
N GLY A 41 20.01 -15.01 -3.19
CA GLY A 41 19.28 -13.91 -3.83
C GLY A 41 18.96 -14.17 -5.30
N THR A 42 19.02 -15.41 -5.78
CA THR A 42 18.59 -15.75 -7.15
C THR A 42 17.06 -15.65 -7.28
N PRO A 43 16.54 -15.23 -8.45
CA PRO A 43 15.10 -15.15 -8.68
C PRO A 43 14.40 -16.51 -8.57
N THR A 44 13.31 -16.58 -7.81
CA THR A 44 12.46 -17.78 -7.70
C THR A 44 11.13 -17.66 -8.44
N ALA A 45 10.70 -16.43 -8.73
CA ALA A 45 9.48 -16.13 -9.47
C ALA A 45 9.57 -14.75 -10.14
N TYR A 46 8.86 -14.60 -11.25
CA TYR A 46 8.66 -13.31 -11.93
C TYR A 46 7.18 -13.00 -12.13
N GLU A 47 6.30 -13.97 -11.90
CA GLU A 47 4.87 -13.85 -12.07
C GLU A 47 4.26 -12.85 -11.06
N GLY A 48 3.12 -12.29 -11.43
CA GLY A 48 2.41 -11.29 -10.65
C GLY A 48 3.03 -9.90 -10.70
N TYR A 49 2.61 -9.06 -9.76
CA TYR A 49 2.94 -7.63 -9.74
C TYR A 49 3.92 -7.24 -8.62
N GLY A 50 4.32 -8.19 -7.75
CA GLY A 50 5.18 -7.91 -6.59
C GLY A 50 6.55 -7.32 -6.92
N GLY A 51 7.08 -7.54 -8.12
CA GLY A 51 8.33 -6.89 -8.55
C GLY A 51 8.20 -5.36 -8.71
N CYS A 52 6.99 -4.82 -8.78
CA CYS A 52 6.74 -3.38 -8.87
C CYS A 52 7.21 -2.61 -7.62
N PHE A 53 7.30 -3.28 -6.47
CA PHE A 53 7.79 -2.66 -5.22
C PHE A 53 9.25 -2.18 -5.29
N PHE A 54 10.04 -2.60 -6.29
CA PHE A 54 11.38 -2.04 -6.52
C PHE A 54 11.39 -0.70 -7.25
N VAL A 55 10.32 -0.34 -7.96
CA VAL A 55 10.32 0.82 -8.86
C VAL A 55 10.46 2.13 -8.09
N ALA A 56 9.62 2.37 -7.06
CA ALA A 56 9.71 3.57 -6.26
C ALA A 56 11.07 3.73 -5.55
N PRO A 57 11.62 2.71 -4.86
CA PRO A 57 12.96 2.79 -4.29
C PRO A 57 14.07 3.11 -5.32
N LEU A 58 13.99 2.60 -6.55
CA LEU A 58 14.95 2.92 -7.61
C LEU A 58 14.86 4.39 -8.02
N LEU A 59 13.65 4.92 -8.18
CA LEU A 59 13.44 6.34 -8.48
C LEU A 59 13.88 7.22 -7.30
N MET A 60 13.57 6.83 -6.06
CA MET A 60 14.02 7.52 -4.85
C MET A 60 15.55 7.53 -4.75
N SER A 61 16.23 6.43 -5.12
CA SER A 61 17.69 6.36 -5.13
C SER A 61 18.31 7.44 -6.02
N TYR A 62 17.70 7.72 -7.17
CA TYR A 62 18.13 8.82 -8.02
C TYR A 62 17.89 10.19 -7.36
N ARG A 63 16.70 10.44 -6.81
CA ARG A 63 16.41 11.74 -6.16
C ARG A 63 17.30 12.00 -4.96
N LEU A 64 17.62 10.97 -4.18
CA LEU A 64 18.37 11.09 -2.94
C LEU A 64 19.90 11.03 -3.12
N PHE A 65 20.38 10.25 -4.10
CA PHE A 65 21.80 9.93 -4.26
C PHE A 65 22.34 10.16 -5.67
N GLY A 66 21.51 10.59 -6.62
CA GLY A 66 21.92 10.85 -8.01
C GLY A 66 22.23 9.58 -8.82
N ASP A 67 21.76 8.39 -8.39
CA ASP A 67 22.01 7.13 -9.10
C ASP A 67 21.22 7.06 -10.42
N ALA A 68 21.85 7.52 -11.50
CA ALA A 68 21.25 7.51 -12.84
C ALA A 68 21.03 6.09 -13.39
N SER A 69 21.78 5.09 -12.91
CA SER A 69 21.57 3.70 -13.32
C SER A 69 20.28 3.15 -12.71
N ALA A 70 20.07 3.41 -11.41
CA ALA A 70 18.81 3.10 -10.74
C ALA A 70 17.63 3.79 -11.42
N LYS A 71 17.74 5.08 -11.78
CA LYS A 71 16.68 5.79 -12.51
C LYS A 71 16.31 5.09 -13.81
N ARG A 72 17.30 4.77 -14.66
CA ARG A 72 17.03 4.11 -15.96
C ARG A 72 16.32 2.76 -15.78
N SER A 73 16.77 1.97 -14.82
CA SER A 73 16.14 0.68 -14.51
C SER A 73 14.71 0.85 -13.96
N GLY A 74 14.50 1.83 -13.08
CA GLY A 74 13.20 2.20 -12.53
C GLY A 74 12.22 2.68 -13.60
N LEU A 75 12.62 3.56 -14.51
CA LEU A 75 11.77 4.03 -15.61
C LEU A 75 11.36 2.89 -16.54
N LYS A 76 12.30 1.99 -16.87
CA LYS A 76 12.01 0.82 -17.69
C LYS A 76 10.98 -0.11 -17.03
N ALA A 77 11.14 -0.36 -15.73
CA ALA A 77 10.19 -1.15 -14.96
C ALA A 77 8.83 -0.45 -14.82
N LEU A 78 8.83 0.87 -14.61
CA LEU A 78 7.60 1.65 -14.50
C LEU A 78 6.74 1.51 -15.76
N GLU A 79 7.34 1.60 -16.95
CA GLU A 79 6.59 1.46 -18.20
C GLU A 79 6.03 0.03 -18.35
N HIS A 80 6.84 -1.00 -18.06
CA HIS A 80 6.38 -2.39 -18.04
C HIS A 80 5.14 -2.57 -17.14
N TYR A 81 5.23 -2.10 -15.89
CA TYR A 81 4.14 -2.26 -14.92
C TYR A 81 2.93 -1.37 -15.24
N TRP A 82 3.15 -0.20 -15.86
CA TRP A 82 2.08 0.65 -16.36
C TRP A 82 1.32 -0.01 -17.51
N GLU A 83 2.01 -0.58 -18.49
CA GLU A 83 1.39 -1.29 -19.61
C GLU A 83 0.56 -2.48 -19.10
N GLU A 84 1.05 -3.22 -18.10
CA GLU A 84 0.29 -4.30 -17.47
C GLU A 84 -0.92 -3.78 -16.70
N PHE A 85 -0.77 -2.67 -15.97
CA PHE A 85 -1.89 -2.03 -15.30
C PHE A 85 -2.99 -1.63 -16.28
N ALA A 86 -2.61 -1.02 -17.41
CA ALA A 86 -3.53 -0.50 -18.43
C ALA A 86 -4.30 -1.58 -19.20
N ARG A 87 -3.86 -2.84 -19.17
CA ARG A 87 -4.63 -3.97 -19.76
C ARG A 87 -5.89 -4.30 -18.98
N LEU A 88 -5.99 -3.88 -17.71
CA LEU A 88 -7.13 -4.13 -16.82
C LEU A 88 -7.45 -5.62 -16.60
N GLU A 89 -6.44 -6.49 -16.71
CA GLU A 89 -6.54 -7.94 -16.47
C GLU A 89 -6.26 -8.31 -14.99
N TRP A 90 -6.69 -7.44 -14.06
CA TRP A 90 -6.43 -7.62 -12.64
C TRP A 90 -7.38 -8.61 -12.00
N ILE A 91 -6.85 -9.36 -11.05
CA ILE A 91 -7.61 -10.32 -10.25
C ILE A 91 -7.85 -9.66 -8.89
N GLY A 92 -9.09 -9.70 -8.40
CA GLY A 92 -9.50 -9.15 -7.10
C GLY A 92 -8.94 -9.92 -5.88
N VAL A 93 -7.72 -10.43 -6.00
CA VAL A 93 -6.91 -11.03 -4.93
C VAL A 93 -5.91 -10.01 -4.37
N ASP A 94 -5.22 -10.35 -3.29
CA ASP A 94 -4.16 -9.53 -2.69
C ASP A 94 -2.79 -10.21 -2.88
N LEU A 95 -1.72 -9.57 -2.41
CA LEU A 95 -0.31 -9.95 -2.55
C LEU A 95 -0.01 -11.37 -2.05
N ASP A 96 -0.81 -11.89 -1.13
CA ASP A 96 -0.70 -13.25 -0.59
C ASP A 96 -1.10 -14.34 -1.61
N CYS A 97 -1.79 -13.96 -2.69
CA CYS A 97 -2.11 -14.85 -3.80
C CYS A 97 -0.93 -14.95 -4.78
N ARG A 98 -0.19 -16.04 -4.68
CA ARG A 98 1.04 -16.28 -5.45
C ARG A 98 0.85 -16.05 -6.96
N GLY A 99 1.63 -15.10 -7.49
CA GLY A 99 1.75 -14.84 -8.93
C GLY A 99 0.57 -14.11 -9.55
N ALA A 100 -0.37 -13.61 -8.74
CA ALA A 100 -1.50 -12.83 -9.21
C ALA A 100 -1.10 -11.40 -9.58
N VAL A 101 -1.85 -10.83 -10.54
CA VAL A 101 -1.86 -9.39 -10.80
C VAL A 101 -2.91 -8.80 -9.85
N ASP A 102 -2.47 -8.58 -8.61
CA ASP A 102 -3.32 -8.45 -7.42
C ASP A 102 -3.67 -6.99 -7.08
N SER A 103 -4.82 -6.77 -6.46
CA SER A 103 -5.29 -5.43 -6.14
C SER A 103 -4.37 -4.63 -5.21
N GLY A 104 -3.64 -5.28 -4.30
CA GLY A 104 -2.79 -4.63 -3.29
C GLY A 104 -1.51 -4.06 -3.87
N SER A 105 -0.90 -4.76 -4.82
CA SER A 105 0.33 -4.34 -5.48
C SER A 105 0.17 -3.10 -6.37
N SER A 106 -1.06 -2.69 -6.68
CA SER A 106 -1.31 -1.41 -7.36
C SER A 106 -0.74 -0.20 -6.58
N TYR A 107 -0.58 -0.33 -5.26
CA TYR A 107 0.02 0.71 -4.40
C TYR A 107 1.52 0.89 -4.67
N ALA A 108 2.22 -0.15 -5.12
CA ALA A 108 3.61 -0.01 -5.56
C ALA A 108 3.72 0.90 -6.79
N LEU A 109 2.76 0.78 -7.72
CA LEU A 109 2.69 1.63 -8.90
C LEU A 109 2.33 3.08 -8.55
N SER A 110 1.35 3.30 -7.65
CA SER A 110 1.03 4.67 -7.20
C SER A 110 2.25 5.36 -6.60
N ARG A 111 3.00 4.64 -5.75
CA ARG A 111 4.20 5.18 -5.11
C ARG A 111 5.29 5.52 -6.12
N ALA A 112 5.45 4.69 -7.15
CA ALA A 112 6.42 4.93 -8.22
C ALA A 112 6.05 6.15 -9.06
N LEU A 113 4.78 6.31 -9.42
CA LEU A 113 4.27 7.46 -10.16
C LEU A 113 4.40 8.76 -9.35
N VAL A 114 4.12 8.74 -8.05
CA VAL A 114 4.35 9.88 -7.16
C VAL A 114 5.82 10.28 -7.15
N GLU A 115 6.73 9.31 -7.01
CA GLU A 115 8.16 9.59 -6.98
C GLU A 115 8.66 10.13 -8.32
N LEU A 116 8.18 9.61 -9.45
CA LEU A 116 8.51 10.16 -10.77
C LEU A 116 7.98 11.60 -10.93
N HIS A 117 6.71 11.84 -10.60
CA HIS A 117 6.11 13.16 -10.69
C HIS A 117 6.81 14.19 -9.79
N ARG A 118 7.27 13.78 -8.60
CA ARG A 118 8.10 14.64 -7.71
C ARG A 118 9.39 15.12 -8.38
N GLN A 119 9.95 14.33 -9.29
CA GLN A 119 11.21 14.64 -9.97
C GLN A 119 11.00 15.48 -11.23
N GLU A 120 9.92 15.23 -11.97
CA GLU A 120 9.75 15.75 -13.33
C GLU A 120 8.58 16.73 -13.48
N GLY A 121 7.58 16.63 -12.60
CA GLY A 121 6.38 17.47 -12.63
C GLY A 121 5.49 17.26 -13.85
N ASP A 122 5.63 16.12 -14.53
CA ASP A 122 4.92 15.83 -15.77
C ASP A 122 3.41 15.56 -15.52
N PRO A 123 2.49 16.36 -16.08
CA PRO A 123 1.06 16.16 -15.90
C PRO A 123 0.55 14.80 -16.38
N GLU A 124 1.17 14.16 -17.37
CA GLU A 124 0.76 12.82 -17.83
C GLU A 124 1.01 11.76 -16.73
N VAL A 125 2.10 11.89 -15.96
CA VAL A 125 2.38 11.01 -14.82
C VAL A 125 1.32 11.19 -13.72
N LEU A 126 0.84 12.42 -13.54
CA LEU A 126 -0.24 12.71 -12.59
C LEU A 126 -1.57 12.09 -13.04
N GLU A 127 -1.88 12.12 -14.34
CA GLU A 127 -3.04 11.44 -14.91
C GLU A 127 -2.97 9.92 -14.69
N ARG A 128 -1.81 9.29 -14.97
CA ARG A 128 -1.57 7.86 -14.67
C ARG A 128 -1.81 7.55 -13.19
N LEU A 129 -1.34 8.40 -12.27
CA LEU A 129 -1.58 8.24 -10.84
C LEU A 129 -3.08 8.27 -10.52
N GLY A 130 -3.84 9.18 -11.14
CA GLY A 130 -5.30 9.24 -10.99
C GLY A 130 -6.00 7.93 -11.36
N HIS A 131 -5.59 7.29 -12.46
CA HIS A 131 -6.14 5.98 -12.86
C HIS A 131 -5.86 4.89 -11.82
N VAL A 132 -4.63 4.84 -11.30
CA VAL A 132 -4.25 3.87 -10.24
C VAL A 132 -5.06 4.11 -8.97
N LEU A 133 -5.26 5.37 -8.58
CA LEU A 133 -6.07 5.72 -7.40
C LEU A 133 -7.55 5.35 -7.59
N HIS A 134 -8.13 5.59 -8.77
CA HIS A 134 -9.50 5.13 -9.05
C HIS A 134 -9.65 3.62 -8.91
N TYR A 135 -8.68 2.86 -9.43
CA TYR A 135 -8.65 1.41 -9.26
C TYR A 135 -8.51 1.02 -7.77
N ALA A 136 -7.54 1.59 -7.06
CA ALA A 136 -7.32 1.34 -5.63
C ALA A 136 -8.57 1.59 -4.78
N PHE A 137 -9.29 2.68 -5.03
CA PHE A 137 -10.50 3.03 -4.29
C PHE A 137 -11.74 2.21 -4.70
N SER A 138 -11.70 1.44 -5.80
CA SER A 138 -12.79 0.50 -6.13
C SER A 138 -12.94 -0.63 -5.10
N TYR A 139 -11.87 -0.93 -4.36
CA TYR A 139 -11.88 -1.90 -3.25
C TYR A 139 -12.21 -1.27 -1.90
N HIS A 140 -12.43 0.05 -1.83
CA HIS A 140 -12.71 0.74 -0.58
C HIS A 140 -14.20 0.93 -0.34
N PHE A 141 -14.63 0.71 0.89
CA PHE A 141 -16.00 0.95 1.31
C PHE A 141 -16.25 2.45 1.46
N GLY A 142 -17.27 2.94 0.76
CA GLY A 142 -17.85 4.28 0.97
C GLY A 142 -19.04 4.29 1.94
N HIS A 143 -19.30 3.19 2.63
CA HIS A 143 -20.44 3.01 3.52
C HIS A 143 -20.13 2.00 4.62
N ASN A 144 -20.96 2.00 5.67
CA ASN A 144 -20.92 0.98 6.72
C ASN A 144 -21.73 -0.24 6.33
N THR A 145 -21.13 -1.42 6.47
CA THR A 145 -21.84 -2.69 6.41
C THR A 145 -22.68 -2.88 7.66
N GLN A 146 -23.71 -3.70 7.55
CA GLN A 146 -24.57 -4.05 8.68
C GLN A 146 -24.21 -5.44 9.17
N HIS A 147 -23.79 -5.53 10.43
CA HIS A 147 -23.41 -6.78 11.06
C HIS A 147 -24.58 -7.45 11.77
N ARG A 148 -24.69 -8.76 11.64
CA ARG A 148 -25.70 -9.55 12.36
C ARG A 148 -25.32 -9.83 13.82
N ASN A 149 -24.03 -10.06 14.09
CA ASN A 149 -23.54 -10.43 15.42
C ASN A 149 -22.22 -9.71 15.76
N PRO A 150 -22.21 -8.36 15.77
CA PRO A 150 -20.99 -7.63 16.05
C PRO A 150 -20.51 -7.88 17.48
N VAL A 151 -19.21 -8.08 17.66
CA VAL A 151 -18.59 -8.10 19.01
C VAL A 151 -18.44 -6.68 19.57
N CYS A 152 -18.52 -5.67 18.71
CA CYS A 152 -18.31 -4.26 18.99
C CYS A 152 -18.78 -3.40 17.81
N ASP A 153 -18.95 -2.09 18.04
CA ASP A 153 -19.34 -1.14 17.01
C ASP A 153 -18.08 -0.60 16.28
N TRP A 154 -17.89 -1.00 15.03
CA TRP A 154 -16.83 -0.47 14.17
C TRP A 154 -17.38 -0.14 12.78
N SER A 155 -16.84 0.92 12.18
CA SER A 155 -17.17 1.39 10.83
C SER A 155 -16.46 0.56 9.77
N SER A 156 -17.11 0.11 8.71
CA SER A 156 -16.39 -0.41 7.53
C SER A 156 -16.00 0.69 6.54
N SER A 157 -16.70 1.85 6.59
CA SER A 157 -16.46 2.97 5.68
C SER A 157 -15.02 3.48 5.82
N GLY A 158 -14.33 3.63 4.70
CA GLY A 158 -12.95 4.10 4.64
C GLY A 158 -11.91 2.99 4.52
N SER A 159 -12.25 1.75 4.88
CA SER A 159 -11.37 0.59 4.72
C SER A 159 -11.50 -0.06 3.35
N ARG A 160 -10.58 -0.98 3.06
CA ARG A 160 -10.51 -1.78 1.83
C ARG A 160 -10.92 -3.22 2.12
N VAL A 161 -11.66 -3.87 1.22
CA VAL A 161 -11.69 -5.35 1.18
C VAL A 161 -10.36 -5.87 0.66
N THR A 162 -9.73 -6.77 1.40
CA THR A 162 -8.42 -7.34 1.07
C THR A 162 -8.50 -8.11 -0.24
N SER A 163 -9.43 -9.06 -0.35
CA SER A 163 -9.67 -9.77 -1.60
C SER A 163 -11.01 -10.50 -1.66
N THR A 164 -11.34 -11.04 -2.84
CA THR A 164 -12.42 -12.01 -3.02
C THR A 164 -12.11 -13.38 -2.38
N HIS A 165 -10.84 -13.68 -2.07
CA HIS A 165 -10.42 -14.96 -1.49
C HIS A 165 -10.26 -14.90 0.02
N ASN A 166 -9.91 -13.72 0.54
CA ASN A 166 -9.77 -13.40 1.96
C ASN A 166 -10.66 -12.18 2.25
N ALA A 167 -11.95 -12.45 2.47
CA ALA A 167 -13.02 -11.45 2.44
C ALA A 167 -13.17 -10.66 3.76
N HIS A 168 -12.08 -10.08 4.25
CA HIS A 168 -12.07 -9.15 5.38
C HIS A 168 -11.69 -7.73 4.91
N ILE A 169 -11.80 -6.75 5.81
CA ILE A 169 -11.21 -5.43 5.61
C ILE A 169 -10.02 -5.22 6.55
N ASP A 170 -8.99 -4.52 6.09
CA ASP A 170 -7.71 -4.42 6.80
C ASP A 170 -7.10 -3.02 6.80
N ALA A 171 -5.95 -2.93 7.48
CA ALA A 171 -5.16 -1.71 7.59
C ALA A 171 -4.28 -1.42 6.37
N TYR A 172 -4.15 -2.34 5.40
CA TYR A 172 -3.23 -2.20 4.28
C TYR A 172 -3.54 -0.96 3.42
N GLY A 173 -4.82 -0.58 3.34
CA GLY A 173 -5.27 0.68 2.73
C GLY A 173 -4.59 1.94 3.30
N GLY A 174 -4.03 1.90 4.51
CA GLY A 174 -3.24 2.99 5.08
C GLY A 174 -1.95 3.32 4.30
N SER A 175 -1.34 2.31 3.68
CA SER A 175 0.00 2.40 3.06
C SER A 175 0.07 3.29 1.80
N PHE A 176 -1.05 3.48 1.10
CA PHE A 176 -1.11 4.32 -0.11
C PHE A 176 -1.72 5.70 0.13
N LEU A 177 -2.19 6.01 1.35
CA LEU A 177 -2.90 7.27 1.63
C LEU A 177 -2.02 8.50 1.41
N GLU A 178 -0.70 8.39 1.56
CA GLU A 178 0.22 9.49 1.25
C GLU A 178 0.24 9.81 -0.25
N ASP A 179 0.09 8.80 -1.10
CA ASP A 179 0.04 8.98 -2.56
C ASP A 179 -1.29 9.63 -2.97
N ALA A 180 -2.39 9.22 -2.33
CA ALA A 180 -3.70 9.86 -2.51
C ALA A 180 -3.68 11.33 -2.02
N LEU A 181 -3.07 11.61 -0.86
CA LEU A 181 -2.88 12.98 -0.38
C LEU A 181 -2.02 13.79 -1.36
N TYR A 182 -0.92 13.21 -1.85
CA TYR A 182 -0.07 13.84 -2.84
C TYR A 182 -0.88 14.25 -4.07
N TYR A 183 -1.70 13.35 -4.61
CA TYR A 183 -2.56 13.64 -5.76
C TYR A 183 -3.53 14.80 -5.46
N VAL A 184 -4.28 14.72 -4.36
CA VAL A 184 -5.25 15.75 -3.94
C VAL A 184 -4.60 17.12 -3.77
N GLU A 185 -3.41 17.20 -3.18
CA GLU A 185 -2.65 18.45 -3.04
C GLU A 185 -2.29 19.09 -4.39
N ARG A 186 -2.16 18.32 -5.49
CA ARG A 186 -1.84 18.85 -6.84
C ARG A 186 -3.08 19.14 -7.66
N THR A 187 -4.14 18.36 -7.51
CA THR A 187 -5.32 18.41 -8.39
C THR A 187 -6.49 19.14 -7.76
N GLY A 188 -6.56 19.22 -6.43
CA GLY A 188 -7.74 19.71 -5.72
C GLY A 188 -8.95 18.77 -5.84
N ASP A 189 -8.75 17.50 -6.21
CA ASP A 189 -9.83 16.55 -6.44
C ASP A 189 -10.66 16.29 -5.16
N GLY A 190 -11.91 16.77 -5.17
CA GLY A 190 -12.82 16.66 -4.03
C GLY A 190 -13.32 15.25 -3.74
N TYR A 191 -13.38 14.38 -4.76
CA TYR A 191 -13.77 12.98 -4.58
C TYR A 191 -12.70 12.24 -3.79
N PHE A 192 -11.43 12.32 -4.21
CA PHE A 192 -10.33 11.69 -3.50
C PHE A 192 -10.10 12.32 -2.13
N LEU A 193 -10.32 13.63 -1.96
CA LEU A 193 -10.28 14.25 -0.63
C LEU A 193 -11.33 13.65 0.31
N GLY A 194 -12.54 13.40 -0.17
CA GLY A 194 -13.59 12.71 0.58
C GLY A 194 -13.18 11.29 0.96
N ARG A 195 -12.69 10.52 -0.01
CA ARG A 195 -12.21 9.15 0.22
C ARG A 195 -11.07 9.09 1.23
N LEU A 196 -10.13 10.01 1.14
CA LEU A 196 -8.99 10.12 2.05
C LEU A 196 -9.43 10.41 3.48
N LYS A 197 -10.42 11.29 3.67
CA LYS A 197 -11.00 11.59 4.99
C LYS A 197 -11.65 10.36 5.60
N ASP A 198 -12.38 9.58 4.81
CA ASP A 198 -13.01 8.34 5.27
C ASP A 198 -11.96 7.30 5.69
N SER A 199 -10.91 7.10 4.88
CA SER A 199 -9.82 6.17 5.22
C SER A 199 -9.04 6.57 6.47
N VAL A 200 -8.78 7.87 6.67
CA VAL A 200 -8.17 8.38 7.92
C VAL A 200 -9.12 8.22 9.11
N ALA A 201 -10.43 8.42 8.92
CA ALA A 201 -11.42 8.20 9.98
C ALA A 201 -11.49 6.72 10.39
N TRP A 202 -11.44 5.80 9.42
CA TRP A 202 -11.36 4.38 9.68
C TRP A 202 -10.07 3.98 10.39
N ALA A 203 -8.91 4.49 9.96
CA ALA A 203 -7.63 4.17 10.60
C ALA A 203 -7.61 4.55 12.09
N ARG A 204 -8.32 5.63 12.45
CA ARG A 204 -8.47 6.08 13.84
C ARG A 204 -9.23 5.11 14.74
N GLN A 205 -10.03 4.19 14.21
CA GLN A 205 -10.68 3.18 15.05
C GLN A 205 -9.92 1.86 15.03
N ALA A 206 -9.13 1.54 13.99
CA ALA A 206 -8.63 0.18 13.70
C ALA A 206 -7.53 -0.35 14.65
N TYR A 207 -7.56 0.02 15.92
CA TYR A 207 -6.67 -0.45 16.98
C TYR A 207 -7.39 -0.37 18.32
N ASN A 208 -6.90 -1.13 19.30
CA ASN A 208 -7.42 -1.07 20.66
C ASN A 208 -6.97 0.24 21.35
N PHE A 209 -7.87 1.17 21.64
CA PHE A 209 -7.64 2.29 22.55
C PHE A 209 -7.55 1.84 24.00
N ARG A 210 -8.32 0.81 24.36
CA ARG A 210 -8.38 0.20 25.69
C ARG A 210 -8.14 -1.30 25.61
N GLU A 211 -7.76 -1.90 26.73
CA GLU A 211 -7.61 -3.35 26.84
C GLU A 211 -8.88 -4.06 26.36
N ALA A 212 -8.72 -5.05 25.48
CA ALA A 212 -9.77 -5.88 24.91
C ALA A 212 -10.98 -5.11 24.32
N GLU A 213 -10.75 -3.94 23.72
CA GLU A 213 -11.82 -3.14 23.10
C GLU A 213 -12.63 -3.91 22.07
N TYR A 214 -11.94 -4.72 21.27
CA TYR A 214 -12.52 -5.60 20.27
C TYR A 214 -12.70 -7.05 20.76
N GLY A 215 -12.83 -7.22 22.08
CA GLY A 215 -12.97 -8.53 22.74
C GLY A 215 -11.65 -9.27 22.95
N TRP A 216 -10.52 -8.69 22.54
CA TRP A 216 -9.19 -9.30 22.68
C TRP A 216 -8.08 -8.24 22.66
N GLY A 217 -6.92 -8.57 23.25
CA GLY A 217 -5.68 -7.83 23.10
C GLY A 217 -5.48 -6.68 24.10
N LYS A 218 -4.35 -5.98 23.96
CA LYS A 218 -3.96 -4.85 24.82
C LYS A 218 -4.22 -3.51 24.16
N ALA A 219 -4.17 -2.42 24.93
CA ALA A 219 -4.14 -1.07 24.37
C ALA A 219 -2.95 -0.93 23.40
N GLY A 220 -3.20 -0.30 22.25
CA GLY A 220 -2.28 -0.14 21.13
C GLY A 220 -2.16 -1.35 20.20
N TRP A 221 -2.79 -2.49 20.51
CA TRP A 221 -2.75 -3.65 19.62
C TRP A 221 -3.61 -3.42 18.38
N VAL A 222 -3.08 -3.90 17.26
CA VAL A 222 -3.69 -3.80 15.93
C VAL A 222 -3.90 -5.21 15.39
N THR A 223 -5.13 -5.51 15.00
CA THR A 223 -5.47 -6.71 14.23
C THR A 223 -5.34 -6.43 12.74
N GLU A 224 -5.14 -7.49 11.97
CA GLU A 224 -5.21 -7.42 10.52
C GLU A 224 -6.66 -7.37 10.03
N GLN A 225 -7.54 -8.20 10.57
CA GLN A 225 -8.80 -8.53 9.89
C GLN A 225 -10.03 -8.05 10.68
N PHE A 226 -10.88 -7.30 9.99
CA PHE A 226 -12.24 -6.96 10.40
C PHE A 226 -13.23 -7.62 9.44
N TYR A 227 -14.09 -8.49 9.95
CA TYR A 227 -14.97 -9.30 9.12
C TYR A 227 -16.28 -8.56 8.82
N HIS A 228 -16.39 -8.03 7.60
CA HIS A 228 -17.54 -7.25 7.14
C HIS A 228 -18.67 -8.11 6.56
N THR A 229 -18.44 -9.42 6.44
CA THR A 229 -19.36 -10.44 5.95
C THR A 229 -18.97 -11.78 6.58
N TYR A 230 -19.75 -12.82 6.33
CA TYR A 230 -19.36 -14.19 6.67
C TYR A 230 -18.25 -14.65 5.72
N ASP A 231 -17.04 -14.81 6.25
CA ASP A 231 -15.97 -15.47 5.53
C ASP A 231 -16.07 -17.01 5.70
N ARG A 232 -15.90 -17.74 4.60
CA ARG A 232 -15.89 -19.20 4.58
C ARG A 232 -14.55 -19.76 5.10
N TYR A 233 -13.45 -19.01 4.96
CA TYR A 233 -12.13 -19.42 5.46
C TYR A 233 -12.09 -19.43 6.98
N HIS A 234 -12.69 -18.42 7.60
CA HIS A 234 -12.79 -18.28 9.06
C HIS A 234 -14.23 -18.43 9.57
N HIS A 235 -14.99 -19.44 9.13
CA HIS A 235 -16.39 -19.66 9.54
C HIS A 235 -16.70 -19.59 11.07
N PRO A 236 -15.78 -19.86 12.04
CA PRO A 236 -16.05 -19.58 13.46
C PRO A 236 -15.90 -18.09 13.87
N GLU A 237 -15.23 -17.25 13.08
CA GLU A 237 -15.09 -15.80 13.23
C GLU A 237 -16.10 -15.12 12.27
N GLY A 238 -17.25 -14.74 12.81
CA GLY A 238 -18.42 -14.35 12.04
C GLY A 238 -18.45 -12.89 11.56
N ASP A 239 -19.48 -12.57 10.80
CA ASP A 239 -19.84 -11.19 10.44
C ASP A 239 -19.88 -10.26 11.67
N GLY A 240 -19.05 -9.21 11.65
CA GLY A 240 -18.89 -8.22 12.71
C GLY A 240 -17.82 -8.55 13.75
N THR A 241 -17.10 -9.67 13.61
CA THR A 241 -15.96 -10.00 14.47
C THR A 241 -14.64 -9.47 13.91
N ILE A 242 -13.56 -9.67 14.66
CA ILE A 242 -12.19 -9.40 14.23
C ILE A 242 -11.33 -10.64 14.41
N TRP A 243 -10.20 -10.72 13.71
CA TRP A 243 -9.19 -11.73 13.99
C TRP A 243 -8.46 -11.41 15.30
N GLN A 244 -8.33 -12.39 16.19
CA GLN A 244 -7.73 -12.21 17.52
C GLN A 244 -6.21 -12.42 17.51
N ALA A 245 -5.51 -11.68 16.66
CA ALA A 245 -4.06 -11.76 16.50
C ALA A 245 -3.44 -10.39 16.22
N TYR A 246 -2.19 -10.20 16.68
CA TYR A 246 -1.48 -8.92 16.55
C TYR A 246 -0.61 -8.93 15.29
N PHE A 247 -0.75 -7.88 14.46
CA PHE A 247 -0.01 -7.75 13.21
C PHE A 247 0.82 -6.47 13.19
N PRO A 248 2.15 -6.57 13.33
CA PRO A 248 3.03 -5.40 13.29
C PRO A 248 2.96 -4.60 11.99
N TRP A 249 2.76 -5.27 10.86
CA TRP A 249 2.66 -4.60 9.56
C TRP A 249 1.39 -3.74 9.47
N ALA A 250 0.28 -4.22 10.03
CA ALA A 250 -0.98 -3.48 10.09
C ALA A 250 -0.83 -2.22 10.95
N ALA A 251 -0.11 -2.33 12.07
CA ALA A 251 0.24 -1.17 12.88
C ALA A 251 1.09 -0.15 12.10
N GLY A 252 2.04 -0.61 11.27
CA GLY A 252 2.80 0.25 10.36
C GLY A 252 1.91 1.03 9.39
N ALA A 253 0.97 0.33 8.73
CA ALA A 253 0.05 0.96 7.78
C ALA A 253 -0.90 1.98 8.46
N LEU A 254 -1.33 1.71 9.70
CA LEU A 254 -2.10 2.70 10.47
C LEU A 254 -1.27 3.93 10.83
N LEU A 255 0.01 3.75 11.21
CA LEU A 255 0.93 4.88 11.46
C LEU A 255 1.09 5.77 10.23
N ASP A 256 1.19 5.19 9.03
CA ASP A 256 1.20 5.95 7.77
C ASP A 256 -0.10 6.75 7.61
N ALA A 257 -1.25 6.14 7.87
CA ALA A 257 -2.54 6.82 7.84
C ALA A 257 -2.65 7.96 8.87
N TYR A 258 -2.07 7.81 10.06
CA TYR A 258 -2.02 8.87 11.08
C TYR A 258 -1.17 10.06 10.62
N ILE A 259 0.01 9.80 10.03
CA ILE A 259 0.88 10.85 9.48
C ILE A 259 0.12 11.64 8.40
N VAL A 260 -0.58 10.93 7.51
CA VAL A 260 -1.45 11.55 6.50
C VAL A 260 -2.56 12.37 7.14
N GLY A 261 -3.19 11.86 8.21
CA GLY A 261 -4.23 12.56 8.93
C GLY A 261 -3.77 13.87 9.58
N VAL A 262 -2.51 13.96 10.02
CA VAL A 262 -1.90 15.22 10.50
C VAL A 262 -1.73 16.20 9.33
N ARG A 263 -1.11 15.74 8.24
CA ARG A 263 -0.87 16.58 7.04
C ARG A 263 -2.15 17.07 6.37
N LEU A 264 -3.20 16.26 6.39
CA LEU A 264 -4.51 16.64 5.85
C LEU A 264 -5.11 17.81 6.62
N LYS A 265 -4.94 17.86 7.95
CA LYS A 265 -5.36 19.02 8.77
C LYS A 265 -4.53 20.25 8.43
N GLU A 266 -3.23 20.11 8.21
CA GLU A 266 -2.36 21.24 7.84
C GLU A 266 -2.72 21.80 6.46
N SER A 267 -3.08 20.93 5.52
CA SER A 267 -3.35 21.31 4.12
C SER A 267 -4.78 21.79 3.89
N PHE A 268 -5.76 21.27 4.64
CA PHE A 268 -7.19 21.47 4.38
C PHE A 268 -8.03 21.78 5.64
N GLY A 269 -7.41 21.84 6.82
CA GLY A 269 -8.09 22.16 8.08
C GLY A 269 -8.10 23.65 8.36
N GLY A 270 -9.22 24.30 8.03
CA GLY A 270 -9.65 25.55 8.67
C GLY A 270 -10.52 25.26 9.88
#